data_AF-A0A948DA39-F1
#
_entry.id   AF-A0A948DA39-F1
#
_cell.length_a   1.000
_cell.length_b   1.000
_cell.length_c   1.000
_cell.angle_alpha   90.00
_cell.angle_beta   90.00
_cell.angle_gamma   90.00
#
_symmetry.space_group_name_H-M   'P 1'
#
loop_
_entity.id
_entity.type
_entity.pdbx_description
1 polymer ?
#
loop_
_entity_poly.entity_id
_entity_poly.type
_entity_poly.pdbx_seq_one_letter_code
_entity_poly.pdbx_strand_id
1 'polypeptide(L)' 'MCLVRLVTAGIGKVLYLARDEMWGMTEDRDGLPPTWKDLAEGKVFGTADCSPGLLDLSFRIFSINIDELYEILRNR' A
#
# COMPACT_ATOMS: atom_id res chain seq x y z
N MET A 1 7.32 -6.13 -1.95
CA MET A 1 8.54 -5.60 -1.28
C MET A 1 8.26 -4.34 -0.44
N CYS A 2 7.29 -3.49 -0.79
CA CYS A 2 6.97 -2.26 -0.04
C CYS A 2 6.28 -2.53 1.31
N LEU A 3 5.30 -3.45 1.36
CA LEU A 3 4.60 -3.81 2.60
C LEU A 3 5.55 -4.31 3.69
N VAL A 4 6.47 -5.21 3.35
CA VAL A 4 7.47 -5.74 4.29
C VAL A 4 8.35 -4.64 4.89
N ARG A 5 8.68 -3.59 4.11
CA ARG A 5 9.42 -2.43 4.63
C ARG A 5 8.61 -1.66 5.67
N LEU A 6 7.31 -1.49 5.44
CA LEU A 6 6.42 -0.82 6.40
C LEU A 6 6.22 -1.66 7.67
N VAL A 7 6.08 -2.99 7.50
CA VAL A 7 5.99 -3.94 8.62
C VAL A 7 7.24 -3.87 9.51
N THR A 8 8.43 -3.83 8.91
CA THR A 8 9.72 -3.84 9.62
C THR A 8 10.16 -2.49 10.18
N ALA A 9 9.56 -1.38 9.76
CA ALA A 9 9.98 -0.03 10.17
C ALA A 9 9.72 0.32 11.66
N GLY A 10 9.18 -0.60 12.46
CA GLY A 10 8.80 -0.31 13.85
C GLY A 10 7.59 0.65 14.00
N ILE A 11 6.93 1.01 12.90
CA ILE A 11 5.77 1.88 12.89
C ILE A 11 4.52 1.09 13.28
N GLY A 12 3.75 1.59 14.26
CA GLY A 12 2.52 0.94 14.74
C GLY A 12 1.28 1.27 13.90
N LYS A 13 1.27 2.41 13.20
CA LYS A 13 0.15 2.84 12.35
C LYS A 13 0.66 3.50 11.07
N VAL A 14 0.22 2.99 9.93
CA VAL A 14 0.50 3.53 8.60
C VAL A 14 -0.81 3.92 7.95
N LEU A 15 -0.93 5.18 7.58
CA LEU A 15 -2.07 5.70 6.84
C LEU A 15 -1.65 6.09 5.42
N TYR A 16 -2.47 5.74 4.43
CA TYR A 16 -2.23 6.02 3.02
C TYR A 16 -3.43 6.75 2.38
N LEU A 17 -3.19 7.42 1.25
CA LEU A 17 -4.20 8.25 0.58
C LEU A 17 -4.83 7.55 -0.63
N ALA A 18 -3.97 7.10 -1.55
CA ALA A 18 -4.39 6.38 -2.75
C ALA A 18 -4.28 4.87 -2.55
N ARG A 19 -5.33 4.14 -2.92
CA ARG A 19 -5.36 2.67 -2.94
C ARG A 19 -4.77 2.16 -4.25
N ASP A 20 -3.93 1.12 -4.15
CA ASP A 20 -3.49 0.33 -5.29
C ASP A 20 -4.39 -0.91 -5.39
N GLU A 21 -5.42 -0.85 -6.22
CA GLU A 21 -6.42 -1.92 -6.33
C GLU A 21 -5.88 -3.17 -7.03
N MET A 22 -4.84 -3.06 -7.86
CA MET A 22 -4.33 -4.19 -8.64
C MET A 22 -3.37 -5.07 -7.83
N TRP A 23 -2.48 -4.46 -7.04
CA TRP A 23 -1.44 -5.20 -6.31
C TRP A 23 -1.55 -5.07 -4.79
N GLY A 24 -2.58 -4.37 -4.29
CA GLY A 24 -3.03 -4.46 -2.91
C GLY A 24 -1.96 -4.10 -1.88
N MET A 25 -1.19 -3.03 -2.14
CA MET A 25 0.05 -2.68 -1.45
C MET A 25 0.03 -2.84 0.09
N THR A 26 -1.10 -2.53 0.73
CA THR A 26 -1.32 -2.67 2.19
C THR A 26 -2.42 -3.68 2.55
N GLU A 27 -3.06 -4.27 1.55
CA GLU A 27 -4.25 -5.12 1.67
C GLU A 27 -3.89 -6.61 1.65
N ASP A 28 -2.82 -7.00 0.94
CA ASP A 28 -2.34 -8.40 0.91
C ASP A 28 -1.42 -8.73 2.11
N ARG A 29 -1.96 -8.64 3.32
CA ARG A 29 -1.26 -9.09 4.54
C ARG A 29 -1.36 -10.60 4.72
N ASP A 30 -2.44 -11.19 4.23
CA ASP A 30 -2.69 -12.63 4.34
C ASP A 30 -1.81 -13.45 3.39
N GLY A 31 -1.28 -12.85 2.32
CA GLY A 31 -0.29 -13.46 1.44
C GLY A 31 1.15 -13.45 2.01
N LEU A 32 1.40 -12.78 3.13
CA LEU A 32 2.74 -12.70 3.70
C LEU A 32 3.21 -14.04 4.33
N PRO A 33 4.51 -14.38 4.23
CA PRO A 33 5.10 -15.48 5.01
C PRO A 33 4.87 -15.30 6.52
N PRO A 34 4.80 -16.40 7.31
CA PRO A 34 4.43 -16.37 8.73
C PRO A 34 5.17 -15.32 9.57
N THR A 35 6.50 -15.25 9.45
CA THR A 35 7.33 -14.29 10.20
C THR A 35 6.93 -12.83 9.96
N TRP A 36 6.47 -12.49 8.76
CA TRP A 36 6.01 -11.14 8.44
C TRP A 36 4.59 -10.89 8.91
N LYS A 37 3.75 -11.92 9.01
CA LYS A 37 2.41 -11.82 9.61
C LYS A 37 2.51 -11.52 11.10
N ASP A 38 3.37 -12.23 11.80
CA ASP A 38 3.60 -12.02 13.24
C ASP A 38 4.12 -10.60 13.50
N LEU A 39 5.03 -10.11 12.66
CA LEU A 39 5.51 -8.72 12.76
C LEU A 39 4.47 -7.67 12.36
N ALA A 40 3.50 -8.03 11.50
CA ALA A 40 2.41 -7.15 11.11
C ALA A 40 1.26 -7.14 12.14
N GLU A 41 1.22 -8.13 13.02
CA GLU A 41 0.19 -8.26 14.06
C GLU A 41 0.17 -7.04 14.97
N GLY A 42 -1.03 -6.56 15.30
CA GLY A 42 -1.24 -5.36 16.12
C GLY A 42 -0.94 -4.03 15.42
N LYS A 43 -0.39 -4.03 14.20
CA LYS A 43 -0.19 -2.79 13.43
C LYS A 43 -1.46 -2.40 12.67
N VAL A 44 -1.67 -1.10 12.55
CA VAL A 44 -2.80 -0.52 11.82
C VAL A 44 -2.35 -0.05 10.44
N PHE A 45 -3.00 -0.55 9.39
CA PHE A 45 -2.87 -0.06 8.03
C PHE A 45 -4.25 0.39 7.56
N GLY A 46 -4.36 1.58 6.99
CA GLY A 46 -5.64 2.06 6.49
C GLY A 46 -5.56 3.39 5.75
N THR A 47 -6.71 3.89 5.31
CA THR A 47 -6.78 5.18 4.62
C THR A 47 -6.72 6.34 5.60
N ALA A 48 -6.02 7.41 5.25
CA ALA A 48 -6.06 8.64 6.01
C ALA A 48 -7.43 9.34 5.87
N ASP A 49 -7.90 9.95 6.94
CA ASP A 49 -9.07 10.83 6.89
C ASP A 49 -8.66 12.16 6.26
N CYS A 50 -9.18 12.46 5.08
CA CYS A 50 -8.74 13.55 4.23
C CYS A 50 -9.91 14.20 3.53
N SER A 51 -9.75 15.48 3.17
CA SER A 51 -10.75 16.17 2.37
C SER A 51 -10.92 15.47 1.02
N PRO A 52 -12.13 15.52 0.42
CA PRO A 52 -12.37 14.90 -0.89
C PRO A 52 -11.39 15.36 -1.98
N GLY A 53 -11.01 16.65 -1.98
CA GLY A 53 -10.05 17.18 -2.94
C GLY A 53 -8.63 16.65 -2.77
N LEU A 54 -8.20 16.36 -1.54
CA LEU A 54 -6.89 15.76 -1.29
C LEU A 54 -6.85 14.30 -1.71
N LEU A 55 -7.94 13.56 -1.47
CA LEU A 55 -8.10 12.19 -1.94
C LEU A 55 -8.04 12.12 -3.48
N ASP A 56 -8.82 12.96 -4.18
CA ASP A 56 -8.81 13.04 -5.64
C ASP A 56 -7.40 13.36 -6.19
N LEU A 57 -6.76 14.40 -5.67
CA LEU A 57 -5.43 14.79 -6.11
C LEU A 57 -4.41 13.67 -5.89
N SER A 58 -4.47 12.98 -4.75
CA SER A 58 -3.57 11.87 -4.44
C SER A 58 -3.74 10.70 -5.41
N PHE A 59 -4.98 10.36 -5.75
CA PHE A 59 -5.28 9.30 -6.71
C PHE A 59 -4.80 9.68 -8.12
N ARG A 60 -5.01 10.94 -8.53
CA ARG A 60 -4.54 11.46 -9.81
C ARG A 60 -3.02 11.39 -9.92
N ILE A 61 -2.29 11.82 -8.89
CA ILE A 61 -0.82 11.74 -8.84
C ILE A 61 -0.35 10.29 -8.91
N PHE A 62 -0.96 9.41 -8.11
CA PHE A 62 -0.66 7.98 -8.11
C PHE A 62 -0.88 7.34 -9.48
N SER A 63 -1.90 7.78 -10.21
CA SER A 63 -2.28 7.20 -11.50
C SER A 63 -1.48 7.73 -12.71
N ILE A 64 -0.59 8.72 -12.54
CA ILE A 64 0.12 9.38 -13.67
C ILE A 64 0.87 8.37 -14.56
N ASN A 65 1.46 7.35 -13.95
CA ASN A 65 2.30 6.37 -14.65
C ASN A 65 1.91 4.92 -14.32
N ILE A 66 0.70 4.70 -13.81
CA ILE A 66 0.30 3.39 -13.29
C ILE A 66 0.20 2.34 -14.40
N ASP A 67 -0.28 2.74 -15.58
CA ASP A 67 -0.39 1.85 -16.73
C ASP A 67 0.98 1.39 -17.23
N GLU A 68 1.94 2.33 -17.38
CA GLU A 68 3.33 2.02 -17.76
C GLU A 68 3.99 1.09 -16.73
N LEU A 69 3.79 1.36 -15.44
CA LEU A 69 4.28 0.48 -14.37
C LEU A 69 3.70 -0.92 -14.48
N TYR A 70 2.40 -1.05 -14.71
CA TYR A 70 1.73 -2.35 -14.84
C TYR A 70 2.20 -3.12 -16.07
N GLU A 71 2.45 -2.47 -17.20
CA GLU A 71 3.06 -3.12 -18.36
C GLU A 71 4.46 -3.67 -18.04
N ILE A 72 5.31 -2.89 -17.36
CA ILE A 72 6.64 -3.34 -16.93
C ILE A 72 6.53 -4.55 -16.00
N LEU A 73 5.60 -4.53 -15.04
CA LEU A 73 5.45 -5.60 -14.04
C LEU A 73 4.87 -6.89 -14.63
N ARG A 74 3.95 -6.80 -15.61
CA ARG A 74 3.41 -8.00 -16.29
C ARG A 74 4.43 -8.72 -17.16
N ASN A 75 5.44 -8.00 -17.64
CA ASN A 75 6.49 -8.53 -18.52
C ASN A 75 7.73 -9.02 -17.74
N ARG A 76 7.65 -9.11 -16.41
CA ARG A 76 8.68 -9.67 -15.53
C ARG A 76 8.25 -11.03 -15.00
#